data_AF-A0A931G0R0-F1
#
_entry.id   AF-A0A931G0R0-F1
#
_cell.length_a   1.000
_cell.length_b   1.000
_cell.length_c   1.000
_cell.angle_alpha   90.00
_cell.angle_beta   90.00
_cell.angle_gamma   90.00
#
_symmetry.space_group_name_H-M   'P 1'
#
loop_
_entity.id
_entity.type
_entity.pdbx_description
1 polymer ?
#
loop_
_entity_poly.entity_id
_entity_poly.type
_entity_poly.pdbx_seq_one_letter_code
_entity_poly.pdbx_strand_id
1 'polypeptide(L)'
;MAVAAPASGAALFRVSWVLSIVRLSGIFWLVYLVIQPLVGLALGAERDPWWVLLLQGAIYSALAAGGMALLPRSPFHNWVRISDGGLELCAAGSDPILLAWPDVASVEVRRQGLRTVLRVTPVEMSRVQRADVHYGLPRVRNGAFIADVGLLRPGVDVLRRALAAHSGRA
;
A
#
# COMPACT_ATOMS: atom_id res chain seq x y z
N MET A 1 8.53 -27.74 -10.88
CA MET A 1 8.86 -27.81 -9.44
C MET A 1 7.89 -26.89 -8.71
N ALA A 2 7.11 -27.40 -7.76
CA ALA A 2 6.23 -26.57 -6.94
C ALA A 2 7.08 -25.73 -5.98
N VAL A 3 6.74 -24.45 -5.82
CA VAL A 3 7.43 -23.55 -4.88
C VAL A 3 7.04 -23.99 -3.46
N ALA A 4 8.02 -24.40 -2.65
CA ALA A 4 7.81 -24.74 -1.26
C ALA A 4 7.41 -23.50 -0.44
N ALA A 5 6.49 -23.66 0.52
CA ALA A 5 6.12 -22.60 1.46
C ALA A 5 7.39 -22.00 2.13
N PRO A 6 7.43 -20.67 2.35
CA PRO A 6 8.67 -19.93 2.37
C PRO A 6 9.62 -20.30 3.52
N ALA A 7 10.90 -20.42 3.15
CA ALA A 7 12.05 -20.59 4.03
C ALA A 7 12.17 -19.46 5.07
N SER A 8 12.87 -19.73 6.17
CA SER A 8 13.09 -18.88 7.35
C SER A 8 13.77 -17.50 7.13
N GLY A 9 13.83 -17.00 5.88
CA GLY A 9 14.43 -15.72 5.49
C GLY A 9 13.50 -14.78 4.70
N ALA A 10 12.20 -15.06 4.60
CA ALA A 10 11.30 -14.27 3.76
C ALA A 10 11.02 -12.86 4.32
N ALA A 11 11.30 -11.82 3.54
CA ALA A 11 10.97 -10.43 3.86
C ALA A 11 9.51 -10.14 3.52
N LEU A 12 8.68 -9.93 4.56
CA LEU A 12 7.28 -9.57 4.41
C LEU A 12 7.08 -8.05 4.44
N PHE A 13 6.43 -7.55 3.40
CA PHE A 13 6.03 -6.17 3.24
C PHE A 13 4.51 -6.09 3.32
N ARG A 14 3.95 -5.41 4.32
CA ARG A 14 2.49 -5.29 4.51
C ARG A 14 2.07 -3.86 4.78
N VAL A 15 0.84 -3.50 4.42
CA VAL A 15 0.28 -2.18 4.77
C VAL A 15 0.25 -2.04 6.29
N SER A 16 0.76 -0.91 6.81
CA SER A 16 0.62 -0.56 8.22
C SER A 16 -0.67 0.23 8.42
N TRP A 17 -1.68 -0.42 9.00
CA TRP A 17 -2.98 0.19 9.30
C TRP A 17 -2.85 1.45 10.18
N VAL A 18 -2.04 1.37 11.23
CA VAL A 18 -1.78 2.49 12.15
C VAL A 18 -1.24 3.71 11.40
N LEU A 19 -0.27 3.49 10.51
CA LEU A 19 0.32 4.58 9.76
C LEU A 19 -0.66 5.16 8.73
N SER A 20 -1.48 4.32 8.10
CA SER A 20 -2.55 4.79 7.21
C SER A 20 -3.54 5.69 7.95
N ILE A 21 -3.96 5.31 9.15
CA ILE A 21 -4.81 6.15 10.01
C ILE A 21 -4.10 7.48 10.30
N VAL A 22 -2.89 7.43 10.87
CA VAL A 22 -2.15 8.64 11.27
C VAL A 22 -1.96 9.59 10.09
N ARG A 23 -1.61 9.06 8.91
CA ARG A 23 -1.42 9.87 7.70
C ARG A 23 -2.71 10.52 7.23
N LEU A 24 -3.82 9.76 7.20
CA LEU A 24 -5.12 10.31 6.80
C LEU A 24 -5.62 11.34 7.79
N SER A 25 -5.52 11.07 9.09
CA SER A 25 -5.83 12.03 10.16
C SER A 25 -5.02 13.31 10.02
N GLY A 26 -3.71 13.22 9.74
CA GLY A 26 -2.88 14.39 9.49
C GLY A 26 -3.30 15.19 8.25
N ILE A 27 -3.73 14.52 7.17
CA ILE A 27 -4.25 15.20 5.97
C ILE A 27 -5.55 15.94 6.30
N PHE A 28 -6.51 15.28 6.97
CA PHE A 28 -7.76 15.92 7.38
C PHE A 28 -7.51 17.12 8.30
N TRP A 29 -6.57 16.99 9.23
CA TRP A 29 -6.14 18.07 10.11
C TRP A 29 -5.64 19.29 9.31
N LEU A 30 -4.72 19.07 8.36
CA LEU A 30 -4.18 20.13 7.53
C LEU A 30 -5.25 20.79 6.65
N VAL A 31 -6.12 19.97 6.03
CA VAL A 31 -7.23 20.47 5.21
C VAL A 31 -8.16 21.34 6.05
N TYR A 32 -8.48 20.91 7.27
CA TYR A 32 -9.29 21.69 8.20
C TYR A 32 -8.65 23.06 8.51
N LEU A 33 -7.36 23.07 8.84
CA LEU A 33 -6.63 24.31 9.16
C LEU A 33 -6.54 25.29 7.99
N VAL A 34 -6.61 24.82 6.75
CA VAL A 34 -6.60 25.67 5.55
C VAL A 34 -8.02 26.14 5.21
N ILE A 35 -9.02 25.26 5.25
CA ILE A 35 -10.39 25.58 4.84
C ILE A 35 -11.08 26.51 5.84
N GLN A 36 -10.91 26.27 7.14
CA GLN A 36 -11.61 27.05 8.17
C GLN A 36 -11.35 28.57 8.06
N PRO A 37 -10.10 29.07 7.96
CA PRO A 37 -9.86 30.51 7.86
C PRO A 37 -10.33 31.09 6.52
N LEU A 38 -10.33 30.30 5.43
CA LEU A 38 -10.86 30.73 4.14
C LEU A 38 -12.38 30.93 4.21
N VAL A 39 -13.09 30.01 4.86
CA VAL A 39 -14.53 30.13 5.12
C VAL A 39 -14.82 31.32 6.02
N GLY A 40 -14.05 31.50 7.10
CA GLY A 40 -14.19 32.65 8.00
C GLY A 40 -14.00 33.98 7.27
N LEU A 41 -13.00 34.08 6.39
CA LEU A 41 -12.75 35.26 5.56
C LEU A 41 -13.89 35.52 4.56
N ALA A 42 -14.45 34.48 3.95
CA ALA A 42 -15.57 34.60 3.01
C ALA A 42 -16.88 35.04 3.69
N LEU A 43 -17.08 34.65 4.95
CA LEU A 43 -18.27 34.98 5.73
C LEU A 43 -18.14 36.28 6.55
N GLY A 44 -16.97 36.92 6.54
CA GLY A 44 -16.69 38.08 7.39
C GLY A 44 -16.76 37.76 8.89
N ALA A 45 -16.54 36.50 9.26
CA ALA A 45 -16.57 36.06 10.65
C ALA A 45 -15.36 36.59 11.43
N GLU A 46 -15.57 36.89 12.71
CA GLU A 46 -14.49 37.26 13.61
C GLU A 46 -13.51 36.09 13.75
N ARG A 47 -12.19 36.39 13.73
CA ARG A 47 -11.17 35.34 13.73
C ARG A 47 -11.04 34.74 15.12
N ASP A 48 -11.35 33.46 15.23
CA ASP A 48 -11.01 32.67 16.40
C ASP A 48 -9.50 32.72 16.68
N PRO A 49 -9.08 32.66 17.95
CA PRO A 49 -7.67 32.47 18.30
C PRO A 49 -7.09 31.23 17.62
N TRP A 50 -5.86 31.32 17.13
CA TRP A 50 -5.22 30.22 16.37
C TRP A 50 -5.16 28.88 17.13
N TRP A 51 -5.09 28.90 18.46
CA TRP A 51 -5.07 27.69 19.28
C TRP A 51 -6.43 26.96 19.30
N VAL A 52 -7.54 27.70 19.17
CA VAL A 52 -8.90 27.12 19.05
C VAL A 52 -8.99 26.33 17.76
N LEU A 53 -8.47 26.88 16.67
CA LEU A 53 -8.42 26.21 15.36
C LEU A 53 -7.61 24.91 15.41
N LEU A 54 -6.45 24.93 16.07
CA LEU A 54 -5.64 23.72 16.25
C LEU A 54 -6.39 22.64 17.05
N LEU A 55 -7.04 23.03 18.14
CA LEU A 55 -7.79 22.12 19.01
C LEU A 55 -8.99 21.51 18.28
N GLN A 56 -9.79 22.33 17.59
CA GLN A 56 -10.91 21.86 16.77
C GLN A 56 -10.44 20.89 15.69
N GLY A 57 -9.39 21.26 14.95
CA GLY A 57 -8.79 20.37 13.96
C GLY A 57 -8.38 19.04 14.57
N ALA A 58 -7.72 19.05 15.73
CA ALA A 58 -7.25 17.84 16.41
C ALA A 58 -8.42 16.93 16.80
N ILE A 59 -9.50 17.49 17.33
CA ILE A 59 -10.73 16.76 17.68
C ILE A 59 -11.35 16.13 16.42
N TYR A 60 -11.54 16.89 15.35
CA TYR A 60 -12.10 16.34 14.10
C TYR A 60 -11.23 15.22 13.51
N SER A 61 -9.92 15.37 13.59
CA SER A 61 -8.96 14.38 13.09
C SER A 61 -8.97 13.10 13.93
N ALA A 62 -9.12 13.23 15.25
CA ALA A 62 -9.26 12.10 16.17
C ALA A 62 -10.58 11.36 15.95
N LEU A 63 -11.69 12.08 15.74
CA LEU A 63 -12.99 11.48 15.42
C LEU A 63 -12.95 10.76 14.06
N ALA A 64 -12.36 11.37 13.04
CA ALA A 64 -12.16 10.74 11.74
C ALA A 64 -11.26 9.49 11.84
N ALA A 65 -10.19 9.55 12.65
CA ALA A 65 -9.32 8.40 12.94
C ALA A 65 -10.11 7.25 13.59
N GLY A 66 -10.90 7.58 14.62
CA GLY A 66 -11.72 6.63 15.35
C GLY A 66 -12.76 5.97 14.43
N GLY A 67 -13.46 6.75 13.61
CA GLY A 67 -14.41 6.24 12.62
C GLY A 67 -13.74 5.30 11.61
N MET A 68 -12.56 5.66 11.09
CA MET A 68 -11.81 4.77 10.20
C MET A 68 -11.35 3.49 10.90
N ALA A 69 -10.98 3.55 12.18
CA ALA A 69 -10.57 2.36 12.94
C ALA A 69 -11.70 1.33 13.10
N LEU A 70 -12.96 1.75 12.98
CA LEU A 70 -14.15 0.88 13.01
C LEU A 70 -14.49 0.25 11.65
N LEU A 71 -13.88 0.71 10.54
CA LEU A 71 -14.13 0.13 9.22
C LEU A 71 -13.59 -1.30 9.13
N PRO A 72 -14.28 -2.21 8.41
CA PRO A 72 -13.80 -3.57 8.20
C PRO A 72 -12.38 -3.57 7.62
N ARG A 73 -11.48 -4.29 8.28
CA ARG A 73 -10.05 -4.38 7.92
C ARG A 73 -9.78 -5.09 6.58
N SER A 74 -10.83 -5.54 5.89
CA SER A 74 -10.78 -6.63 4.91
C SER A 74 -10.20 -6.27 3.52
N PRO A 75 -10.38 -5.08 2.92
CA PRO A 75 -9.91 -4.90 1.54
C PRO A 75 -8.47 -4.35 1.38
N PHE A 76 -7.77 -3.92 2.43
CA PHE A 76 -6.46 -3.25 2.27
C PHE A 76 -5.23 -4.16 2.40
N HIS A 77 -5.38 -5.45 2.11
CA HIS A 77 -4.32 -6.45 2.24
C HIS A 77 -3.37 -6.45 1.04
N ASN A 78 -2.89 -5.27 0.62
CA ASN A 78 -1.69 -5.26 -0.21
C ASN A 78 -0.54 -5.79 0.66
N TRP A 79 0.05 -6.89 0.22
CA TRP A 79 1.29 -7.37 0.81
C TRP A 79 2.16 -8.01 -0.27
N VAL A 80 3.46 -7.92 -0.05
CA VAL A 80 4.47 -8.50 -0.91
C VAL A 80 5.38 -9.31 -0.01
N ARG A 81 5.64 -10.58 -0.33
CA ARG A 81 6.66 -11.38 0.34
C ARG A 81 7.74 -11.72 -0.66
N ILE A 82 8.97 -11.45 -0.25
CA ILE A 82 10.18 -11.74 -1.03
C ILE A 82 10.93 -12.85 -0.31
N SER A 83 11.28 -13.91 -1.04
CA SER A 83 12.11 -15.01 -0.54
C SER A 83 13.13 -15.40 -1.59
N ASP A 84 14.11 -16.23 -1.22
CA ASP A 84 15.08 -16.78 -2.17
C ASP A 84 14.41 -17.61 -3.28
N GLY A 85 13.25 -18.22 -2.99
CA GLY A 85 12.51 -19.03 -3.96
C GLY A 85 11.66 -18.22 -4.94
N GLY A 86 11.32 -16.98 -4.59
CA GLY A 86 10.45 -16.16 -5.44
C GLY A 86 9.72 -15.02 -4.73
N LEU A 87 8.74 -14.48 -5.45
CA LEU A 87 7.90 -13.37 -5.07
C LEU A 87 6.46 -13.85 -4.87
N GLU A 88 5.90 -13.57 -3.71
CA GLU A 88 4.47 -13.66 -3.47
C GLU A 88 3.89 -12.25 -3.42
N LEU A 89 2.77 -12.04 -4.10
CA LEU A 89 2.10 -10.75 -4.16
C LEU A 89 0.60 -10.94 -3.94
N CYS A 90 0.04 -10.17 -3.02
CA CYS A 90 -1.40 -10.01 -2.89
C CYS A 90 -1.75 -8.55 -3.14
N ALA A 91 -2.62 -8.33 -4.13
CA ALA A 91 -3.28 -7.04 -4.30
C ALA A 91 -4.62 -7.03 -3.56
N ALA A 92 -5.01 -5.86 -3.08
CA ALA A 92 -6.24 -5.58 -2.35
C ALA A 92 -7.45 -6.21 -3.05
N GLY A 93 -8.13 -7.12 -2.34
CA GLY A 93 -9.31 -7.81 -2.85
C GLY A 93 -9.01 -8.75 -4.03
N SER A 94 -7.87 -9.45 -3.99
CA SER A 94 -7.53 -10.48 -4.96
C SER A 94 -6.74 -11.62 -4.33
N ASP A 95 -6.70 -12.73 -5.05
CA ASP A 95 -5.99 -13.92 -4.62
C ASP A 95 -4.48 -13.71 -4.71
N PRO A 96 -3.70 -14.13 -3.70
CA PRO A 96 -2.26 -14.05 -3.78
C PRO A 96 -1.73 -14.81 -5.00
N ILE A 97 -0.79 -14.19 -5.70
CA ILE A 97 0.00 -14.83 -6.75
C ILE A 97 1.38 -15.21 -6.21
N LEU A 98 1.90 -16.34 -6.68
CA LEU A 98 3.23 -16.83 -6.38
C LEU A 98 3.99 -17.00 -7.69
N LEU A 99 5.18 -16.40 -7.75
CA LEU A 99 6.09 -16.50 -8.89
C LEU A 99 7.49 -16.88 -8.41
N ALA A 100 8.07 -17.91 -9.01
CA ALA A 100 9.48 -18.19 -8.84
C ALA A 100 10.32 -17.15 -9.61
N TRP A 101 11.50 -16.79 -9.12
CA TRP A 101 12.36 -15.79 -9.79
C TRP A 101 12.63 -16.09 -11.28
N PRO A 102 12.88 -17.35 -11.71
CA PRO A 102 13.09 -17.65 -13.13
C PRO A 102 11.87 -17.39 -14.02
N ASP A 103 10.66 -17.33 -13.43
CA ASP A 103 9.41 -17.06 -14.14
C ASP A 103 9.04 -15.58 -14.15
N VAL A 104 9.91 -14.71 -13.63
CA VAL A 104 9.72 -13.26 -13.58
C VAL A 104 10.55 -12.59 -14.66
N ALA A 105 9.89 -12.04 -15.69
CA ALA A 105 10.55 -11.31 -16.76
C ALA A 105 11.01 -9.91 -16.32
N SER A 106 10.21 -9.23 -15.51
CA SER A 106 10.60 -7.94 -14.94
C SER A 106 9.85 -7.61 -13.65
N VAL A 107 10.51 -6.88 -12.75
CA VAL A 107 9.90 -6.29 -11.55
C VAL A 107 10.30 -4.83 -11.45
N GLU A 108 9.32 -3.95 -11.34
CA GLU A 108 9.55 -2.51 -11.28
C GLU A 108 8.73 -1.86 -10.17
N VAL A 109 9.38 -0.96 -9.43
CA VAL A 109 8.71 -0.11 -8.44
C VAL A 109 8.74 1.33 -8.92
N ARG A 110 7.60 1.83 -9.40
CA ARG A 110 7.49 3.16 -10.01
C ARG A 110 6.39 4.01 -9.38
N ARG A 111 6.56 5.32 -9.46
CA ARG A 111 5.52 6.28 -9.09
C ARG A 111 4.54 6.42 -10.26
N GLN A 112 3.25 6.32 -9.97
CA GLN A 112 2.15 6.53 -10.92
C GLN A 112 1.17 7.54 -10.32
N GLY A 113 1.34 8.82 -10.67
CA GLY A 113 0.63 9.94 -10.04
C GLY A 113 0.94 10.05 -8.55
N LEU A 114 -0.10 9.96 -7.72
CA LEU A 114 0.02 9.98 -6.25
C LEU A 114 0.33 8.61 -5.64
N ARG A 115 0.32 7.53 -6.43
CA ARG A 115 0.54 6.15 -5.96
C ARG A 115 1.94 5.68 -6.29
N THR A 116 2.45 4.73 -5.51
CA THR A 116 3.65 3.97 -5.83
C THR A 116 3.24 2.54 -6.08
N VAL A 117 3.52 2.03 -7.28
CA VAL A 117 3.06 0.72 -7.72
C VAL A 117 4.24 -0.23 -7.94
N LEU A 118 4.06 -1.47 -7.52
CA LEU A 118 4.87 -2.61 -7.91
C LEU A 118 4.23 -3.22 -9.15
N ARG A 119 5.00 -3.34 -10.22
CA ARG A 119 4.64 -4.02 -11.45
C ARG A 119 5.48 -5.28 -11.56
N VAL A 120 4.83 -6.44 -11.69
CA VAL A 120 5.48 -7.74 -11.86
C VAL A 120 5.04 -8.33 -13.19
N THR A 121 5.97 -8.51 -14.10
CA THR A 121 5.72 -9.11 -15.42
C THR A 121 6.23 -10.55 -15.39
N PRO A 122 5.36 -11.57 -15.50
CA PRO A 122 5.80 -12.94 -15.69
C PRO A 122 6.44 -13.13 -17.07
N VAL A 123 7.32 -14.13 -17.20
CA VAL A 123 7.78 -14.63 -18.50
C VAL A 123 6.58 -15.21 -19.28
N GLU A 124 5.76 -16.01 -18.61
CA GLU A 124 4.55 -16.62 -19.15
C GLU A 124 3.43 -16.60 -18.11
N MET A 125 2.23 -16.16 -18.50
CA MET A 125 1.09 -16.02 -17.59
C MET A 125 0.60 -17.36 -17.02
N SER A 126 0.80 -18.46 -17.75
CA SER A 126 0.44 -19.82 -17.33
C SER A 126 1.27 -20.35 -16.16
N ARG A 127 2.44 -19.75 -15.90
CA ARG A 127 3.34 -20.17 -14.81
C ARG A 127 3.01 -19.53 -13.47
N VAL A 128 2.10 -18.56 -13.46
CA VAL A 128 1.66 -17.86 -12.25
C VAL A 128 0.79 -18.79 -11.43
N GLN A 129 1.25 -19.14 -10.24
CA GLN A 129 0.44 -19.90 -9.30
C GLN A 129 -0.44 -18.95 -8.52
N ARG A 130 -1.72 -19.29 -8.36
CA ARG A 130 -2.65 -18.55 -7.51
C ARG A 130 -2.87 -19.36 -6.25
N ALA A 131 -2.84 -18.72 -5.10
CA ALA A 131 -3.36 -19.33 -3.90
C ALA A 131 -4.89 -19.45 -4.07
N ASP A 132 -5.46 -20.60 -3.73
CA ASP A 132 -6.90 -20.86 -3.82
C ASP A 132 -7.64 -20.18 -2.65
N VAL A 133 -7.60 -18.85 -2.67
CA VAL A 133 -8.33 -17.98 -1.77
C VAL A 133 -9.47 -17.40 -2.60
N HIS A 134 -10.64 -17.14 -2.02
CA HIS A 134 -11.83 -16.71 -2.79
C HIS A 134 -11.99 -15.18 -2.73
N TYR A 135 -10.93 -14.42 -3.05
CA TYR A 135 -10.95 -12.96 -3.02
C TYR A 135 -11.02 -12.32 -4.42
N GLY A 136 -10.79 -13.09 -5.49
CA GLY A 136 -11.00 -12.66 -6.87
C GLY A 136 -9.71 -12.47 -7.66
N LEU A 137 -9.84 -12.17 -8.96
CA LEU A 137 -8.68 -12.15 -9.85
C LEU A 137 -7.74 -10.97 -9.59
N PRO A 138 -6.41 -11.20 -9.54
CA PRO A 138 -5.41 -10.15 -9.46
C PRO A 138 -5.53 -9.16 -10.60
N ARG A 139 -5.27 -7.89 -10.32
CA ARG A 139 -5.30 -6.84 -11.35
C ARG A 139 -4.12 -7.01 -12.30
N VAL A 140 -4.43 -7.32 -13.56
CA VAL A 140 -3.45 -7.42 -14.67
C VAL A 140 -3.60 -6.22 -15.60
N ARG A 141 -2.49 -5.62 -16.02
CA ARG A 141 -2.46 -4.57 -17.04
C ARG A 141 -1.23 -4.73 -17.92
N ASN A 142 -1.44 -4.81 -19.24
CA ASN A 142 -0.38 -5.01 -20.23
C ASN A 142 0.54 -6.18 -19.85
N GLY A 143 -0.08 -7.34 -19.56
CA GLY A 143 0.63 -8.57 -19.19
C GLY A 143 1.28 -8.58 -17.81
N ALA A 144 1.13 -7.54 -16.99
CA ALA A 144 1.78 -7.44 -15.68
C ALA A 144 0.80 -7.30 -14.53
N PHE A 145 1.12 -7.91 -13.40
CA PHE A 145 0.40 -7.74 -12.14
C PHE A 145 0.77 -6.40 -11.50
N ILE A 146 -0.23 -5.71 -10.97
CA ILE A 146 -0.06 -4.39 -10.33
C ILE A 146 -0.55 -4.45 -8.90
N ALA A 147 0.32 -4.02 -7.97
CA ALA A 147 -0.05 -3.77 -6.59
C ALA A 147 0.38 -2.38 -6.14
N ASP A 148 -0.45 -1.74 -5.31
CA ASP A 148 -0.07 -0.48 -4.67
C ASP A 148 0.81 -0.77 -3.46
N VAL A 149 2.04 -0.27 -3.51
CA VAL A 149 3.06 -0.51 -2.49
C VAL A 149 3.42 0.74 -1.69
N GLY A 150 2.74 1.86 -1.93
CA GLY A 150 3.08 3.16 -1.33
C GLY A 150 2.94 3.22 0.20
N LEU A 151 2.18 2.29 0.78
CA LEU A 151 1.94 2.19 2.22
C LEU A 151 2.53 0.91 2.84
N LEU A 152 3.28 0.12 2.07
CA LEU A 152 3.91 -1.09 2.61
C LEU A 152 5.01 -0.76 3.61
N ARG A 153 5.14 -1.66 4.59
CA ARG A 153 6.20 -1.69 5.58
C ARG A 153 6.87 -3.06 5.61
N PRO A 154 8.21 -3.16 5.58
CA PRO A 154 9.21 -2.06 5.48
C PRO A 154 9.03 -1.16 4.24
N GLY A 155 9.55 0.07 4.27
CA GLY A 155 9.22 1.09 3.24
C GLY A 155 9.64 0.72 1.81
N VAL A 156 9.19 1.50 0.83
CA VAL A 156 9.45 1.28 -0.60
C VAL A 156 10.94 1.14 -0.94
N ASP A 157 11.81 1.90 -0.29
CA ASP A 157 13.26 1.81 -0.56
C ASP A 157 13.88 0.51 -0.03
N VAL A 158 13.32 -0.05 1.03
CA VAL A 158 13.70 -1.38 1.51
C VAL A 158 13.20 -2.45 0.53
N LEU A 159 11.98 -2.29 0.03
CA LEU A 159 11.41 -3.16 -0.99
C LEU A 159 12.27 -3.15 -2.27
N ARG A 160 12.66 -1.97 -2.74
CA ARG A 160 13.55 -1.83 -3.91
C ARG A 160 14.89 -2.52 -3.71
N ARG A 161 15.52 -2.36 -2.55
CA ARG A 161 16.78 -3.04 -2.22
C ARG A 161 16.61 -4.56 -2.16
N ALA A 162 15.52 -5.03 -1.55
CA ALA A 162 15.21 -6.45 -1.49
C ALA A 162 15.00 -7.04 -2.90
N LEU A 163 14.28 -6.34 -3.78
CA LEU A 163 14.09 -6.76 -5.17
C LEU A 163 15.41 -6.78 -5.95
N ALA A 164 16.22 -5.72 -5.85
CA ALA A 164 17.50 -5.62 -6.54
C ALA A 164 18.48 -6.75 -6.15
N ALA A 165 18.45 -7.17 -4.88
CA ALA A 165 19.29 -8.26 -4.39
C ALA A 165 18.97 -9.63 -5.03
N HIS A 166 17.75 -9.81 -5.53
CA HIS A 166 17.29 -11.06 -6.15
C HIS A 166 17.27 -10.98 -7.68
N SER A 167 16.91 -9.83 -8.26
CA SER A 167 16.88 -9.64 -9.71
C SER A 167 18.28 -9.61 -10.35
N GLY A 168 19.34 -9.34 -9.57
CA GLY A 168 20.73 -9.38 -10.05
C GLY A 168 21.40 -10.76 -9.96
N ARG A 169 20.70 -11.79 -9.47
CA ARG A 169 21.21 -13.18 -9.35
C ARG A 169 20.58 -14.15 -10.36
N ALA A 170 19.59 -13.69 -11.12
CA ALA A 170 18.88 -14.47 -12.12
C ALA A 170 19.51 -14.32 -13.51
#